data_AF-A0AAV7BGU2-F1
#
_entry.id   AF-A0AAV7BGU2-F1
#
_cell.length_a   1.000
_cell.length_b   1.000
_cell.length_c   1.000
_cell.angle_alpha   90.00
_cell.angle_beta   90.00
_cell.angle_gamma   90.00
#
_symmetry.space_group_name_H-M   'P 1'
#
loop_
_entity.id
_entity.type
_entity.pdbx_description
1 polymer ?
#
loop_
_entity_poly.entity_id
_entity_poly.type
_entity_poly.pdbx_seq_one_letter_code
_entity_poly.pdbx_strand_id
1 'polypeptide(L)'
;MLTALQTCPRHLLVCEKSSFLQERSRHSAHVETHYYNYCVSICLPECRLLPEKVKNIIDDFGSYYLVKNLPVNEFLTQEFNDRFLKKGLFYALSYNTRIDQDNVAAVLPTGKLILSVNKDTYEEMGLQGKPSLYSGKKAIRYIVTIDLSDSSMSPDGKKFQRVKWALTEKKPLALDFLVSWDPLDNSEQPSIQSYYSKYVVKECRFQVNSNVSRDLLCPVLKSDELHGKEGTSCSASEVFEWLGAISNEINWWVNYLSYFSFIYLC
;
A
#
# COMPACT_ATOMS: atom_id res chain seq x y z
N MET A 1 8.13 -37.44 0.96
CA MET A 1 7.68 -36.57 -0.15
C MET A 1 6.23 -36.06 -0.02
N LEU A 2 5.44 -36.49 0.99
CA LEU A 2 4.02 -36.12 1.12
C LEU A 2 3.69 -35.09 2.23
N THR A 3 4.60 -34.84 3.17
CA THR A 3 4.36 -33.91 4.29
C THR A 3 4.25 -32.46 3.86
N ALA A 4 5.00 -32.03 2.83
CA ALA A 4 4.93 -30.68 2.29
C ALA A 4 3.59 -30.37 1.58
N LEU A 5 2.83 -31.39 1.16
CA LEU A 5 1.51 -31.23 0.58
C LEU A 5 0.41 -31.07 1.63
N GLN A 6 0.70 -31.40 2.90
CA GLN A 6 -0.21 -31.26 4.04
C GLN A 6 0.06 -29.98 4.85
N THR A 7 1.16 -29.28 4.58
CA THR A 7 1.51 -28.04 5.28
C THR A 7 0.77 -26.86 4.68
N CYS A 8 -0.01 -26.16 5.51
CA CYS A 8 -0.64 -24.89 5.14
C CYS A 8 0.43 -23.81 4.90
N PRO A 9 0.27 -22.93 3.90
CA PRO A 9 1.12 -21.74 3.79
C PRO A 9 1.09 -20.93 5.09
N ARG A 10 2.19 -20.24 5.36
CA ARG A 10 2.26 -19.35 6.53
C ARG A 10 1.25 -18.22 6.36
N HIS A 11 0.31 -18.17 7.30
CA HIS A 11 -0.66 -17.10 7.44
C HIS A 11 -0.59 -16.61 8.88
N LEU A 12 -0.78 -15.30 9.08
CA LEU A 12 -0.84 -14.68 10.39
C LEU A 12 -1.91 -13.60 10.35
N LEU A 13 -2.90 -13.73 11.22
CA LEU A 13 -3.92 -12.72 11.45
C LEU A 13 -3.73 -12.17 12.87
N VAL A 14 -3.71 -10.85 13.00
CA VAL A 14 -3.65 -10.17 14.29
C VAL A 14 -4.98 -9.50 14.53
N CYS A 15 -5.63 -9.83 15.64
CA CYS A 15 -6.91 -9.25 16.04
C CYS A 15 -6.76 -8.59 17.41
N GLU A 16 -7.07 -7.30 17.46
CA GLU A 16 -6.92 -6.47 18.65
C GLU A 16 -8.23 -5.71 18.92
N LYS A 17 -8.54 -5.46 20.19
CA LYS A 17 -9.61 -4.55 20.60
C LYS A 17 -9.03 -3.34 21.31
N SER A 18 -9.59 -2.17 21.02
CA SER A 18 -9.19 -0.89 21.61
C SER A 18 -10.38 0.07 21.59
N SER A 19 -10.18 1.28 22.09
CA SER A 19 -11.12 2.40 21.98
C SER A 19 -10.44 3.58 21.30
N PHE A 20 -11.20 4.34 20.51
CA PHE A 20 -10.74 5.61 19.93
C PHE A 20 -10.46 6.67 21.00
N LEU A 21 -11.09 6.54 22.19
CA LEU A 21 -10.92 7.48 23.31
C LEU A 21 -9.70 7.17 24.17
N GLN A 22 -9.06 6.02 23.98
CA GLN A 22 -7.93 5.61 24.80
C GLN A 22 -6.65 6.26 24.31
N GLU A 23 -5.95 7.00 25.17
CA GLU A 23 -4.71 7.71 24.83
C GLU A 23 -3.60 6.80 24.29
N ARG A 24 -3.55 5.55 24.75
CA ARG A 24 -2.56 4.54 24.29
C ARG A 24 -2.94 3.85 22.99
N SER A 25 -4.10 4.16 22.42
CA SER A 25 -4.59 3.57 21.18
C SER A 25 -3.69 3.97 20.02
N ARG A 26 -3.27 2.99 19.21
CA ARG A 26 -2.35 3.21 18.08
C ARG A 26 -3.05 3.27 16.73
N HIS A 27 -4.38 3.41 16.71
CA HIS A 27 -5.19 3.34 15.48
C HIS A 27 -4.70 4.31 14.40
N SER A 28 -4.43 5.59 14.74
CA SER A 28 -3.90 6.56 13.76
C SER A 28 -2.54 6.15 13.23
N ALA A 29 -1.62 5.77 14.13
CA ALA A 29 -0.28 5.34 13.73
C ALA A 29 -0.30 4.12 12.80
N HIS A 30 -1.22 3.17 13.00
CA HIS A 30 -1.36 2.01 12.11
C HIS A 30 -1.78 2.41 10.70
N VAL A 31 -2.69 3.39 10.56
CA VAL A 31 -3.13 3.89 9.26
C VAL A 31 -2.04 4.75 8.61
N GLU A 32 -1.47 5.70 9.34
CA GLU A 32 -0.47 6.65 8.84
C GLU A 32 0.86 6.00 8.45
N THR A 33 1.20 4.85 9.03
CA THR A 33 2.42 4.09 8.69
C THR A 33 2.20 3.01 7.63
N HIS A 34 0.97 2.87 7.10
CA HIS A 34 0.64 1.98 5.98
C HIS A 34 0.58 2.76 4.67
N TYR A 35 1.75 2.95 4.05
CA TYR A 35 1.94 3.97 3.02
C TYR A 35 1.30 3.70 1.66
N TYR A 36 1.05 2.44 1.28
CA TYR A 36 0.57 2.10 -0.06
C TYR A 36 -0.75 1.34 0.02
N ASN A 37 -1.84 2.03 -0.28
CA ASN A 37 -3.21 1.49 -0.27
C ASN A 37 -3.72 1.41 -1.71
N TYR A 38 -4.14 0.21 -2.13
CA TYR A 38 -4.73 0.01 -3.47
C TYR A 38 -6.26 0.06 -3.44
N CYS A 39 -6.87 -0.49 -2.39
CA CYS A 39 -8.32 -0.60 -2.27
C CYS A 39 -8.74 -0.29 -0.84
N VAL A 40 -9.80 0.52 -0.70
CA VAL A 40 -10.48 0.79 0.56
C VAL A 40 -11.95 0.47 0.34
N SER A 41 -12.54 -0.32 1.23
CA SER A 41 -13.95 -0.71 1.17
C SER A 41 -14.59 -0.47 2.54
N ILE A 42 -15.81 0.07 2.53
CA ILE A 42 -16.58 0.37 3.73
C ILE A 42 -17.95 -0.28 3.58
N CYS A 43 -18.37 -1.05 4.59
CA CYS A 43 -19.70 -1.63 4.68
C CYS A 43 -20.48 -0.93 5.81
N LEU A 44 -21.67 -0.41 5.49
CA LEU A 44 -22.54 0.25 6.45
C LEU A 44 -23.88 -0.52 6.54
N PRO A 45 -24.09 -1.33 7.59
CA PRO A 45 -25.37 -2.00 7.81
C PRO A 45 -26.52 -1.00 7.95
N GLU A 46 -27.70 -1.40 7.50
CA GLU A 46 -28.95 -0.60 7.59
C GLU A 46 -28.86 0.81 6.97
N CYS A 47 -27.88 1.03 6.08
CA CYS A 47 -27.65 2.31 5.44
C CYS A 47 -28.11 2.28 3.99
N ARG A 48 -29.27 2.87 3.71
CA ARG A 48 -29.78 2.98 2.33
C ARG A 48 -29.11 4.12 1.54
N LEU A 49 -28.80 5.22 2.21
CA LEU A 49 -28.21 6.42 1.62
C LEU A 49 -26.99 6.81 2.45
N LEU A 50 -25.87 7.01 1.75
CA LEU A 50 -24.63 7.43 2.38
C LEU A 50 -24.79 8.84 2.98
N PRO A 51 -24.35 9.10 4.23
CA PRO A 51 -24.36 10.44 4.78
C PRO A 51 -23.56 11.42 3.92
N GLU A 52 -24.07 12.64 3.72
CA GLU A 52 -23.46 13.64 2.83
C GLU A 52 -21.99 13.89 3.14
N LYS A 53 -21.61 13.96 4.42
CA LYS A 53 -20.20 14.13 4.83
C LYS A 53 -19.29 13.03 4.30
N VAL A 54 -19.75 11.78 4.34
CA VAL A 54 -18.95 10.64 3.84
C VAL A 54 -18.92 10.65 2.32
N LYS A 55 -20.05 10.98 1.69
CA LYS A 55 -20.13 11.13 0.24
C LYS A 55 -19.15 12.18 -0.27
N ASN A 56 -19.11 13.36 0.34
CA ASN A 56 -18.18 14.43 -0.04
C ASN A 56 -16.72 14.00 0.12
N ILE A 57 -16.37 13.28 1.18
CA ILE A 57 -15.00 12.74 1.36
C ILE A 57 -14.61 11.78 0.22
N ILE A 58 -15.56 10.96 -0.25
CA ILE A 58 -15.33 10.01 -1.35
C ILE A 58 -15.26 10.74 -2.69
N ASP A 59 -16.14 11.72 -2.92
CA ASP A 59 -16.20 12.49 -4.17
C ASP A 59 -14.96 13.39 -4.32
N ASP A 60 -14.44 13.91 -3.20
CA ASP A 60 -13.22 14.73 -3.13
C ASP A 60 -11.94 13.91 -2.90
N PHE A 61 -12.04 12.58 -2.97
CA PHE A 61 -10.86 11.71 -2.83
C PHE A 61 -9.89 12.05 -3.98
N GLY A 62 -8.68 12.47 -3.62
CA GLY A 62 -7.75 13.16 -4.51
C GLY A 62 -7.35 12.39 -5.77
N SER A 63 -6.43 12.95 -6.55
CA SER A 63 -5.88 12.28 -7.73
C SER A 63 -4.52 11.65 -7.42
N TYR A 64 -4.16 10.63 -8.20
CA TYR A 64 -2.80 10.13 -8.28
C TYR A 64 -2.33 10.20 -9.74
N TYR A 65 -1.03 10.03 -9.97
CA TYR A 65 -0.43 10.19 -11.28
C TYR A 65 0.35 8.95 -11.67
N LEU A 66 0.26 8.56 -12.94
CA LEU A 66 1.14 7.58 -13.55
C LEU A 66 2.18 8.32 -14.39
N VAL A 67 3.44 8.25 -13.98
CA VAL A 67 4.57 8.80 -14.73
C VAL A 67 5.31 7.65 -15.41
N LYS A 68 5.39 7.68 -16.73
CA LYS A 68 6.00 6.60 -17.53
C LYS A 68 7.50 6.78 -17.68
N ASN A 69 8.23 5.66 -17.62
CA ASN A 69 9.67 5.59 -17.88
C ASN A 69 10.49 6.67 -17.13
N LEU A 70 10.17 6.89 -15.86
CA LEU A 70 10.83 7.87 -15.01
C LEU A 70 12.15 7.29 -14.47
N PRO A 71 13.30 7.93 -14.72
CA PRO A 71 14.56 7.53 -14.12
C PRO A 71 14.56 7.71 -12.60
N VAL A 72 15.04 6.71 -11.88
CA VAL A 72 15.09 6.72 -10.40
C VAL A 72 15.95 7.88 -9.87
N ASN A 73 16.93 8.34 -10.64
CA ASN A 73 17.78 9.47 -10.25
C ASN A 73 17.05 10.81 -10.19
N GLU A 74 15.87 10.95 -10.79
CA GLU A 74 15.05 12.18 -10.70
C GLU A 74 14.64 12.49 -9.25
N PHE A 75 14.46 11.45 -8.42
CA PHE A 75 14.16 11.60 -6.99
C PHE A 75 15.36 12.10 -6.15
N LEU A 76 16.56 12.15 -6.73
CA LEU A 76 17.75 12.67 -6.07
C LEU A 76 17.93 14.18 -6.30
N THR A 77 17.18 14.78 -7.22
CA THR A 77 17.41 16.18 -7.58
C THR A 77 17.09 17.10 -6.41
N GLN A 78 17.87 18.18 -6.29
CA GLN A 78 17.59 19.19 -5.26
C GLN A 78 16.23 19.84 -5.48
N GLU A 79 15.85 20.06 -6.74
CA GLU A 79 14.53 20.59 -7.11
C GLU A 79 13.40 19.68 -6.61
N PHE A 80 13.53 18.36 -6.76
CA PHE A 80 12.55 17.40 -6.23
C PHE A 80 12.41 17.54 -4.70
N ASN A 81 13.54 17.58 -3.99
CA ASN A 81 13.55 17.69 -2.53
C ASN A 81 12.88 19.00 -2.06
N ASP A 82 13.29 20.14 -2.64
CA ASP A 82 12.80 21.46 -2.26
C ASP A 82 11.31 21.65 -2.60
N ARG A 83 10.83 21.00 -3.67
CA ARG A 83 9.45 21.13 -4.13
C ARG A 83 8.48 20.17 -3.47
N PHE A 84 8.89 18.92 -3.20
CA PHE A 84 8.00 17.87 -2.70
C PHE A 84 8.31 17.45 -1.27
N LEU A 85 9.54 17.01 -0.98
CA LEU A 85 9.88 16.40 0.31
C LEU A 85 9.88 17.41 1.47
N LYS A 86 10.31 18.65 1.24
CA LYS A 86 10.31 19.70 2.28
C LYS A 86 8.94 20.31 2.55
N LYS A 87 7.97 20.12 1.65
CA LYS A 87 6.68 20.83 1.66
C LYS A 87 5.47 19.91 1.88
N GLY A 88 5.67 18.60 1.85
CA GLY A 88 4.58 17.64 1.99
C GLY A 88 5.06 16.20 2.04
N LEU A 89 4.09 15.29 1.99
CA LEU A 89 4.27 13.85 1.99
C LEU A 89 4.24 13.36 0.54
N PHE A 90 5.38 12.92 0.03
CA PHE A 90 5.49 12.37 -1.32
C PHE A 90 5.50 10.85 -1.30
N TYR A 91 4.68 10.26 -2.16
CA TYR A 91 4.59 8.82 -2.34
C TYR A 91 4.91 8.48 -3.78
N ALA A 92 5.78 7.49 -3.97
CA ALA A 92 5.93 6.85 -5.28
C ALA A 92 6.10 5.35 -5.13
N LEU A 93 5.52 4.59 -6.05
CA LEU A 93 5.69 3.14 -6.14
C LEU A 93 5.78 2.71 -7.59
N SER A 94 6.73 1.85 -7.93
CA SER A 94 6.88 1.37 -9.29
C SER A 94 5.64 0.56 -9.73
N TYR A 95 5.09 0.91 -10.88
CA TYR A 95 3.86 0.36 -11.42
C TYR A 95 4.12 -0.89 -12.26
N ASN A 96 3.26 -1.91 -12.11
CA ASN A 96 3.32 -3.15 -12.88
C ASN A 96 4.68 -3.86 -12.81
N THR A 97 5.30 -3.84 -11.63
CA THR A 97 6.57 -4.52 -11.33
C THR A 97 6.33 -5.52 -10.20
N ARG A 98 6.66 -6.79 -10.42
CA ARG A 98 6.44 -7.87 -9.47
C ARG A 98 7.61 -7.95 -8.50
N ILE A 99 7.35 -7.86 -7.20
CA ILE A 99 8.40 -7.74 -6.18
C ILE A 99 9.34 -8.96 -6.08
N ASP A 100 8.90 -10.11 -6.56
CA ASP A 100 9.65 -11.37 -6.61
C ASP A 100 10.48 -11.51 -7.90
N GLN A 101 10.14 -10.80 -8.99
CA GLN A 101 10.72 -10.97 -10.32
C GLN A 101 11.50 -9.74 -10.79
N ASP A 102 10.92 -8.56 -10.60
CA ASP A 102 11.39 -7.31 -11.20
C ASP A 102 12.17 -6.45 -10.21
N ASN A 103 12.86 -5.44 -10.72
CA ASN A 103 13.36 -4.34 -9.89
C ASN A 103 12.19 -3.43 -9.51
N VAL A 104 12.03 -3.18 -8.21
CA VAL A 104 10.95 -2.38 -7.65
C VAL A 104 11.55 -1.18 -6.93
N ALA A 105 10.92 -0.02 -7.07
CA ALA A 105 11.34 1.20 -6.39
C ALA A 105 10.15 1.86 -5.69
N ALA A 106 10.41 2.42 -4.52
CA ALA A 106 9.41 3.04 -3.67
C ALA A 106 10.00 4.30 -3.00
N VAL A 107 9.27 5.41 -3.02
CA VAL A 107 9.58 6.60 -2.22
C VAL A 107 8.54 6.71 -1.12
N LEU A 108 9.03 6.67 0.11
CA LEU A 108 8.21 6.82 1.32
C LEU A 108 8.03 8.30 1.69
N PRO A 109 6.92 8.65 2.35
CA PRO A 109 6.70 10.02 2.86
C PRO A 109 7.75 10.45 3.90
N THR A 110 8.49 9.50 4.49
CA THR A 110 9.62 9.77 5.37
C THR A 110 10.86 10.29 4.63
N GLY A 111 10.81 10.49 3.32
CA GLY A 111 11.95 10.88 2.49
C GLY A 111 12.92 9.74 2.18
N LYS A 112 12.49 8.48 2.27
CA LYS A 112 13.34 7.31 1.97
C LYS A 112 13.01 6.75 0.60
N LEU A 113 14.01 6.66 -0.26
CA LEU A 113 13.98 5.88 -1.50
C LEU A 113 14.44 4.45 -1.20
N ILE A 114 13.56 3.49 -1.47
CA ILE A 114 13.79 2.06 -1.27
C ILE A 114 13.82 1.39 -2.64
N LEU A 115 14.90 0.67 -2.93
CA LEU A 115 15.08 -0.14 -4.12
C LEU A 115 15.12 -1.60 -3.73
N SER A 116 14.17 -2.39 -4.20
CA SER A 116 14.18 -3.85 -4.10
C SER A 116 14.61 -4.41 -5.44
N VAL A 117 15.86 -4.85 -5.53
CA VAL A 117 16.52 -5.21 -6.78
C VAL A 117 17.00 -6.66 -6.78
N ASN A 118 17.13 -7.24 -7.97
CA ASN A 118 17.69 -8.57 -8.12
C ASN A 118 19.20 -8.55 -7.83
N LYS A 119 19.78 -9.74 -7.67
CA LYS A 119 21.20 -9.90 -7.34
C LYS A 119 22.12 -9.17 -8.33
N ASP A 120 21.89 -9.34 -9.62
CA ASP A 120 22.75 -8.79 -10.67
C ASP A 120 22.72 -7.26 -10.66
N THR A 121 21.52 -6.66 -10.57
CA THR A 121 21.34 -5.21 -10.47
C THR A 121 21.99 -4.65 -9.20
N TYR A 122 21.87 -5.36 -8.07
CA TYR A 122 22.51 -4.96 -6.82
C TYR A 122 24.04 -4.91 -6.93
N GLU A 123 24.64 -5.98 -7.47
CA GLU A 123 26.09 -6.10 -7.65
C GLU A 123 26.61 -5.05 -8.65
N GLU A 124 25.88 -4.81 -9.74
CA GLU A 124 26.21 -3.78 -10.74
C GLU A 124 26.15 -2.36 -10.18
N MET A 125 25.09 -2.02 -9.43
CA MET A 125 24.92 -0.71 -8.79
C MET A 125 26.04 -0.42 -7.78
N GLY A 126 26.48 -1.44 -7.04
CA GLY A 126 27.53 -1.29 -6.03
C GLY A 126 27.16 -0.31 -4.92
N LEU A 127 25.89 -0.29 -4.51
CA LEU A 127 25.39 0.48 -3.37
C LEU A 127 25.23 -0.43 -2.14
N GLN A 128 25.31 0.16 -0.95
CA GLN A 128 25.12 -0.59 0.30
C GLN A 128 23.65 -0.97 0.47
N GLY A 129 23.39 -2.25 0.66
CA GLY A 129 22.05 -2.80 0.88
C GLY A 129 22.08 -4.04 1.77
N LYS A 130 20.91 -4.65 1.96
CA LYS A 130 20.73 -5.86 2.77
C LYS A 130 19.99 -6.93 1.97
N PRO A 131 20.29 -8.22 2.15
CA PRO A 131 19.54 -9.29 1.52
C PRO A 131 18.09 -9.29 2.02
N SER A 132 17.13 -9.52 1.11
CA SER A 132 15.72 -9.70 1.44
C SER A 132 15.41 -11.17 1.71
N LEU A 133 14.55 -11.46 2.69
CA LEU A 133 14.33 -12.79 3.25
C LEU A 133 13.41 -13.71 2.41
N TYR A 134 13.22 -13.42 1.12
CA TYR A 134 12.29 -14.16 0.26
C TYR A 134 12.74 -15.58 -0.10
N SER A 135 14.04 -15.92 -0.03
CA SER A 135 14.54 -17.16 -0.61
C SER A 135 15.54 -17.91 0.28
N GLY A 136 15.07 -19.00 0.90
CA GLY A 136 15.89 -20.12 1.42
C GLY A 136 17.32 -19.80 1.86
N LYS A 137 18.31 -20.53 1.31
CA LYS A 137 19.73 -20.42 1.72
C LYS A 137 20.54 -19.36 0.97
N LYS A 138 20.06 -18.83 -0.17
CA LYS A 138 20.79 -17.85 -0.99
C LYS A 138 19.90 -16.64 -1.24
N ALA A 139 20.39 -15.45 -0.93
CA ALA A 139 19.68 -14.21 -1.20
C ALA A 139 19.66 -13.90 -2.70
N ILE A 140 18.45 -13.88 -3.27
CA ILE A 140 18.23 -13.53 -4.69
C ILE A 140 17.72 -12.09 -4.88
N ARG A 141 17.36 -11.43 -3.78
CA ARG A 141 16.82 -10.06 -3.73
C ARG A 141 17.56 -9.25 -2.69
N TYR A 142 17.79 -7.97 -2.98
CA TYR A 142 18.49 -7.04 -2.10
C TYR A 142 17.70 -5.74 -1.98
N ILE A 143 17.67 -5.19 -0.77
CA ILE A 143 17.03 -3.92 -0.46
C ILE A 143 18.13 -2.87 -0.24
N VAL A 144 18.12 -1.83 -1.06
CA VAL A 144 18.95 -0.64 -0.90
C VAL A 144 18.04 0.49 -0.41
N THR A 145 18.42 1.14 0.69
CA THR A 145 17.66 2.27 1.25
C THR A 145 18.53 3.51 1.22
N ILE A 146 18.04 4.54 0.55
CA ILE A 146 18.66 5.85 0.44
C ILE A 146 17.76 6.83 1.16
N ASP A 147 18.27 7.44 2.22
CA ASP A 147 17.57 8.51 2.93
C ASP A 147 17.86 9.83 2.21
N LEU A 148 16.85 10.38 1.52
CA LEU A 148 16.94 11.60 0.72
C LEU A 148 17.02 12.86 1.57
N SER A 149 16.64 12.75 2.85
CA SER A 149 16.63 13.86 3.83
C SER A 149 17.93 13.90 4.66
N ASP A 150 18.82 12.93 4.49
CA ASP A 150 20.09 12.85 5.19
C ASP A 150 21.01 14.01 4.78
N SER A 151 21.62 14.68 5.76
CA SER A 151 22.60 15.77 5.54
C SER A 151 23.77 15.38 4.63
N SER A 152 24.14 14.08 4.59
CA SER A 152 25.18 13.54 3.71
C SER A 152 24.75 13.38 2.25
N MET A 153 23.46 13.60 1.95
CA MET A 153 22.91 13.70 0.60
C MET A 153 22.94 15.13 0.05
N SER A 154 23.79 16.00 0.60
CA SER A 154 24.09 17.29 -0.03
C SER A 154 24.71 17.08 -1.42
N PRO A 155 24.49 18.00 -2.38
CA PRO A 155 25.00 17.85 -3.75
C PRO A 155 26.51 17.61 -3.83
N ASP A 156 27.29 18.16 -2.92
CA ASP A 156 28.76 18.00 -2.88
C ASP A 156 29.21 16.79 -2.03
N GLY A 157 28.27 16.10 -1.39
CA GLY A 157 28.53 14.95 -0.54
C GLY A 157 29.01 13.73 -1.33
N LYS A 158 30.04 13.05 -0.82
CA LYS A 158 30.57 11.81 -1.41
C LYS A 158 29.49 10.73 -1.57
N LYS A 159 28.57 10.64 -0.61
CA LYS A 159 27.44 9.69 -0.64
C LYS A 159 26.48 10.04 -1.77
N PHE A 160 26.06 11.30 -1.89
CA PHE A 160 25.22 11.77 -2.98
C PHE A 160 25.84 11.47 -4.34
N GLN A 161 27.11 11.84 -4.54
CA GLN A 161 27.82 11.61 -5.82
C GLN A 161 27.92 10.13 -6.16
N ARG A 162 28.16 9.27 -5.16
CA ARG A 162 28.18 7.81 -5.35
C ARG A 162 26.82 7.27 -5.77
N VAL A 163 25.74 7.69 -5.11
CA VAL A 163 24.36 7.26 -5.42
C VAL A 163 23.94 7.76 -6.80
N LYS A 164 24.22 9.04 -7.11
CA LYS A 164 23.95 9.64 -8.41
C LYS A 164 24.67 8.87 -9.51
N TRP A 165 25.99 8.69 -9.40
CA TRP A 165 26.78 7.91 -10.38
C TRP A 165 26.24 6.49 -10.57
N ALA A 166 25.84 5.83 -9.48
CA ALA A 166 25.26 4.48 -9.56
C ALA A 166 23.97 4.45 -10.40
N LEU A 167 23.11 5.45 -10.25
CA LEU A 167 21.78 5.51 -10.87
C LEU A 167 21.73 6.29 -12.20
N THR A 168 22.82 6.95 -12.61
CA THR A 168 22.91 7.67 -13.89
C THR A 168 23.91 7.07 -14.87
N GLU A 169 25.06 6.59 -14.41
CA GLU A 169 26.15 6.10 -15.28
C GLU A 169 26.30 4.58 -15.21
N LYS A 170 26.30 4.03 -13.98
CA LYS A 170 26.64 2.62 -13.76
C LYS A 170 25.49 1.68 -14.11
N LYS A 171 24.32 1.92 -13.52
CA LYS A 171 23.10 1.15 -13.76
C LYS A 171 21.89 2.09 -13.79
N PRO A 172 21.65 2.77 -14.92
CA PRO A 172 20.45 3.57 -15.09
C PRO A 172 19.21 2.69 -14.91
N LEU A 173 18.31 3.11 -14.03
CA LEU A 173 17.03 2.46 -13.79
C LEU A 173 15.93 3.44 -14.11
N ALA A 174 15.05 3.08 -15.04
CA ALA A 174 13.84 3.82 -15.37
C ALA A 174 12.64 2.88 -15.25
N LEU A 175 11.60 3.33 -14.57
CA LEU A 175 10.40 2.55 -14.26
C LEU A 175 9.17 3.44 -14.45
N ASP A 176 8.02 2.81 -14.62
CA ASP A 176 6.75 3.52 -14.46
C ASP A 176 6.47 3.69 -12.97
N PHE A 177 5.95 4.85 -12.55
CA PHE A 177 5.60 5.12 -11.15
C PHE A 177 4.16 5.58 -11.00
N LEU A 178 3.47 5.01 -10.02
CA LEU A 178 2.32 5.66 -9.39
C LEU A 178 2.86 6.67 -8.38
N VAL A 179 2.37 7.91 -8.46
CA VAL A 179 2.84 9.04 -7.65
C VAL A 179 1.64 9.78 -7.05
N SER A 180 1.74 10.12 -5.78
CA SER A 180 0.84 11.07 -5.12
C SER A 180 1.62 11.98 -4.18
N TRP A 181 1.03 13.13 -3.85
CA TRP A 181 1.60 14.07 -2.90
C TRP A 181 0.49 14.72 -2.09
N ASP A 182 0.68 14.73 -0.79
CA ASP A 182 -0.22 15.37 0.17
C ASP A 182 0.49 16.53 0.87
N PRO A 183 -0.16 17.69 1.03
CA PRO A 183 0.44 18.82 1.72
C PRO A 183 0.56 18.57 3.23
N LEU A 184 1.65 19.04 3.85
CA LEU A 184 1.82 19.02 5.31
C LEU A 184 1.12 20.19 6.02
N ASP A 185 0.86 21.29 5.30
CA ASP A 185 0.25 22.55 5.76
C ASP A 185 -0.70 23.12 4.69
N ASN A 186 -1.17 24.37 4.82
CA ASN A 186 -1.78 25.14 3.71
C ASN A 186 -0.77 25.51 2.59
N SER A 187 0.30 24.71 2.42
CA SER A 187 1.27 24.88 1.35
C SER A 187 0.62 24.61 0.00
N GLU A 188 0.90 25.48 -0.99
CA GLU A 188 0.41 25.27 -2.34
C GLU A 188 0.91 23.94 -2.92
N GLN A 189 -0.04 23.14 -3.42
CA GLN A 189 0.27 21.84 -4.00
C GLN A 189 1.15 22.01 -5.24
N PRO A 190 2.35 21.38 -5.27
CA PRO A 190 3.16 21.39 -6.48
C PRO A 190 2.45 20.58 -7.57
N SER A 191 2.30 21.18 -8.76
CA SER A 191 1.79 20.47 -9.92
C SER A 191 2.76 19.35 -10.35
N ILE A 192 2.41 18.09 -10.05
CA ILE A 192 3.15 16.88 -10.47
C ILE A 192 3.27 16.85 -11.99
N GLN A 193 2.19 17.18 -12.70
CA GLN A 193 2.16 17.17 -14.16
C GLN A 193 3.11 18.22 -14.79
N SER A 194 3.17 19.42 -14.21
CA SER A 194 4.12 20.45 -14.65
C SER A 194 5.57 20.04 -14.36
N TYR A 195 5.82 19.49 -13.16
CA TYR A 195 7.16 19.08 -12.75
C TYR A 195 7.71 17.97 -13.63
N TYR A 196 6.93 16.93 -13.90
CA TYR A 196 7.31 15.82 -14.78
C TYR A 196 6.91 16.03 -16.24
N SER A 197 6.79 17.26 -16.71
CA SER A 197 6.34 17.60 -18.08
C SER A 197 7.23 17.04 -19.20
N LYS A 198 8.47 16.65 -18.90
CA LYS A 198 9.39 15.95 -19.82
C LYS A 198 9.00 14.48 -20.07
N TYR A 199 8.14 13.93 -19.23
CA TYR A 199 7.71 12.53 -19.25
C TYR A 199 6.24 12.43 -19.64
N VAL A 200 5.80 11.22 -19.99
CA VAL A 200 4.36 10.95 -20.18
C VAL A 200 3.74 10.83 -18.79
N VAL A 201 2.95 11.83 -18.41
CA VAL A 201 2.21 11.88 -17.14
C VAL A 201 0.72 11.73 -17.41
N LYS A 202 0.08 10.81 -16.70
CA LYS A 202 -1.37 10.60 -16.73
C LYS A 202 -1.95 10.82 -15.34
N GLU A 203 -2.80 11.82 -15.17
CA GLU A 203 -3.66 11.94 -13.98
C GLU A 203 -4.66 10.78 -13.97
N CYS A 204 -4.82 10.18 -12.81
CA CYS A 204 -5.71 9.05 -12.57
C CYS A 204 -6.61 9.38 -11.37
N ARG A 205 -7.88 8.97 -11.51
CA ARG A 205 -8.89 9.07 -10.46
C ARG A 205 -9.10 7.70 -9.83
N PHE A 206 -9.39 7.68 -8.54
CA PHE A 206 -9.81 6.45 -7.87
C PHE A 206 -11.15 5.98 -8.43
N GLN A 207 -11.28 4.67 -8.58
CA GLN A 207 -12.55 4.06 -8.98
C GLN A 207 -13.44 3.93 -7.74
N VAL A 208 -14.60 4.58 -7.78
CA VAL A 208 -15.58 4.52 -6.71
C VAL A 208 -16.76 3.66 -7.16
N ASN A 209 -16.96 2.54 -6.46
CA ASN A 209 -18.08 1.65 -6.68
C ASN A 209 -18.96 1.62 -5.42
N SER A 210 -20.28 1.70 -5.58
CA SER A 210 -21.23 1.64 -4.47
C SER A 210 -22.31 0.59 -4.75
N ASN A 211 -22.44 -0.38 -3.86
CA ASN A 211 -23.46 -1.42 -3.93
C ASN A 211 -24.36 -1.36 -2.69
N VAL A 212 -25.67 -1.47 -2.90
CA VAL A 212 -26.67 -1.57 -1.82
C VAL A 212 -27.26 -2.97 -1.84
N SER A 213 -26.96 -3.76 -0.82
CA SER A 213 -27.54 -5.09 -0.62
C SER A 213 -28.78 -4.99 0.28
N ARG A 214 -29.80 -5.80 -0.02
CA ARG A 214 -31.01 -5.94 0.80
C ARG A 214 -31.00 -7.31 1.46
N ASP A 215 -31.63 -7.39 2.64
CA ASP A 215 -31.84 -8.65 3.36
C ASP A 215 -30.54 -9.41 3.67
N LEU A 216 -29.46 -8.65 3.87
CA LEU A 216 -28.15 -9.17 4.22
C LEU A 216 -28.14 -9.61 5.69
N LEU A 217 -27.85 -10.88 5.93
CA LEU A 217 -27.64 -11.41 7.27
C LEU A 217 -26.31 -10.87 7.81
N CYS A 218 -26.40 -10.08 8.87
CA CYS A 218 -25.24 -9.49 9.55
C CYS A 218 -24.90 -10.27 10.82
N PRO A 219 -23.61 -10.57 11.08
CA PRO A 219 -23.19 -11.28 12.28
C PRO A 219 -23.47 -10.45 13.53
N VAL A 220 -23.89 -11.11 14.61
CA VAL A 220 -24.14 -10.46 15.90
C VAL A 220 -22.80 -10.32 16.65
N LEU A 221 -22.44 -9.08 17.01
CA LEU A 221 -21.15 -8.77 17.63
C LEU A 221 -21.29 -8.24 19.05
N LYS A 222 -20.28 -8.54 19.86
CA LYS A 222 -20.08 -7.95 21.19
C LYS A 222 -18.68 -7.38 21.27
N SER A 223 -18.58 -6.08 21.53
CA SER A 223 -17.31 -5.34 21.47
C SER A 223 -16.29 -5.78 22.53
N ASP A 224 -16.74 -6.40 23.61
CA ASP A 224 -15.90 -6.93 24.69
C ASP A 224 -15.42 -8.37 24.45
N GLU A 225 -15.99 -9.10 23.48
CA GLU A 225 -15.76 -10.54 23.22
C GLU A 225 -15.18 -10.80 21.81
N LEU A 226 -13.84 -10.74 21.65
CA LEU A 226 -13.19 -10.97 20.34
C LEU A 226 -13.35 -12.40 19.80
N HIS A 227 -13.39 -13.39 20.69
CA HIS A 227 -13.54 -14.80 20.31
C HIS A 227 -15.00 -15.21 20.11
N GLY A 228 -15.94 -14.28 20.28
CA GLY A 228 -17.36 -14.57 20.28
C GLY A 228 -17.77 -15.45 21.47
N LYS A 229 -19.05 -15.81 21.46
CA LYS A 229 -19.66 -16.71 22.44
C LYS A 229 -20.71 -17.54 21.73
N GLU A 230 -20.57 -18.86 21.86
CA GLU A 230 -21.45 -19.83 21.23
C GLU A 230 -22.94 -19.51 21.47
N GLY A 231 -23.73 -19.54 20.41
CA GLY A 231 -25.16 -19.22 20.43
C GLY A 231 -25.51 -17.76 20.74
N THR A 232 -24.53 -16.85 20.90
CA THR A 232 -24.76 -15.47 21.33
C THR A 232 -24.12 -14.42 20.42
N SER A 233 -22.86 -14.60 20.04
CA SER A 233 -22.07 -13.63 19.29
C SER A 233 -21.00 -14.31 18.43
N CYS A 234 -20.74 -13.75 17.26
CA CYS A 234 -19.69 -14.20 16.36
C CYS A 234 -18.31 -13.71 16.83
N SER A 235 -17.29 -14.49 16.51
CA SER A 235 -15.88 -14.14 16.67
C SER A 235 -15.41 -13.15 15.59
N ALA A 236 -14.34 -12.42 15.88
CA ALA A 236 -13.74 -11.50 14.92
C ALA A 236 -13.23 -12.21 13.64
N SER A 237 -12.81 -13.47 13.73
CA SER A 237 -12.41 -14.27 12.56
C SER A 237 -13.60 -14.60 11.66
N GLU A 238 -14.76 -14.95 12.22
CA GLU A 238 -15.97 -15.21 11.43
C GLU A 238 -16.44 -13.94 10.71
N VAL A 239 -16.33 -12.79 11.37
CA VAL A 239 -16.62 -11.49 10.73
C VAL A 239 -15.65 -11.19 9.61
N PHE A 240 -14.37 -11.48 9.78
CA PHE A 240 -13.35 -11.26 8.74
C PHE A 240 -13.66 -12.08 7.48
N GLU A 241 -14.03 -13.36 7.64
CA GLU A 241 -14.44 -14.21 6.52
C GLU A 241 -15.75 -13.71 5.87
N TRP A 242 -16.74 -13.32 6.68
CA TRP A 242 -18.01 -12.76 6.21
C TRP A 242 -17.82 -11.46 5.42
N LEU A 243 -16.96 -10.55 5.89
CA LEU A 243 -16.61 -9.32 5.17
C LEU A 243 -15.94 -9.66 3.82
N GLY A 244 -15.04 -10.66 3.82
CA GLY A 244 -14.43 -11.16 2.60
C GLY A 244 -15.46 -11.66 1.59
N ALA A 245 -16.47 -12.42 2.04
CA ALA A 245 -17.55 -12.89 1.19
C ALA A 245 -18.34 -11.71 0.58
N ILE A 246 -18.74 -10.74 1.41
CA ILE A 246 -19.49 -9.56 0.93
C ILE A 246 -18.69 -8.74 -0.08
N SER A 247 -17.40 -8.51 0.17
CA SER A 247 -16.53 -7.78 -0.75
C SER A 247 -16.39 -8.47 -2.11
N ASN A 248 -16.64 -9.78 -2.18
CA ASN A 248 -16.67 -10.56 -3.43
C ASN A 248 -18.10 -10.73 -3.97
N GLU A 249 -19.06 -9.94 -3.50
CA GLU A 249 -20.49 -9.98 -3.88
C GLU A 249 -21.16 -11.33 -3.61
N ILE A 250 -20.63 -12.06 -2.63
CA ILE A 250 -21.15 -13.35 -2.21
C ILE A 250 -22.25 -13.12 -1.16
N ASN A 251 -23.50 -13.02 -1.62
CA ASN A 251 -24.68 -12.85 -0.76
C ASN A 251 -25.62 -14.06 -0.92
N TRP A 252 -25.56 -15.03 0.00
CA TRP A 252 -26.32 -16.27 -0.13
C TRP A 252 -27.68 -16.22 0.56
N TRP A 253 -28.74 -16.21 -0.26
CA TRP A 253 -30.05 -16.77 0.09
C TRP A 253 -30.30 -17.98 -0.80
N VAL A 254 -29.61 -19.11 -0.57
CA VAL A 254 -29.87 -20.32 -1.36
C VAL A 254 -29.96 -21.55 -0.46
N ASN A 255 -31.10 -21.68 0.22
CA ASN A 255 -31.67 -22.98 0.57
C ASN A 255 -32.43 -23.55 -0.64
N TYR A 256 -31.77 -23.64 -1.80
CA TYR A 256 -32.27 -24.45 -2.90
C TYR A 256 -31.36 -25.66 -3.10
N LEU A 257 -31.90 -26.80 -2.69
CA LEU A 257 -31.47 -28.14 -3.05
C LEU A 257 -31.35 -28.27 -4.57
N SER A 258 -30.14 -28.10 -5.11
CA SER A 258 -29.79 -28.61 -6.43
C SER A 258 -28.27 -28.77 -6.54
N TYR A 259 -27.79 -29.98 -6.23
CA TYR A 259 -26.48 -30.59 -6.61
C TYR A 259 -25.19 -29.77 -6.54
N PHE A 260 -25.19 -28.59 -5.93
CA PHE A 260 -23.99 -27.83 -5.60
C PHE A 260 -23.95 -27.62 -4.10
N SER A 261 -23.06 -28.37 -3.44
CA SER A 261 -22.75 -28.17 -2.03
C SER A 261 -21.83 -26.95 -1.93
N PHE A 262 -22.37 -25.82 -1.47
CA PHE A 262 -21.58 -24.64 -1.14
C PHE A 262 -21.32 -24.63 0.37
N ILE A 263 -20.07 -24.36 0.78
CA ILE A 263 -19.56 -24.58 2.16
C ILE A 263 -19.56 -23.29 3.00
N TYR A 264 -19.92 -22.14 2.42
CA TYR A 264 -20.01 -20.88 3.18
C TYR A 264 -21.41 -20.73 3.79
N LEU A 265 -21.49 -20.87 5.12
CA LEU A 265 -22.68 -20.62 5.93
C LEU A 265 -22.41 -19.41 6.81
N CYS A 266 -23.40 -18.52 6.92
CA CYS A 266 -23.44 -17.49 7.96
C CYS A 266 -23.98 -18.09 9.26
#